data_AF-C4GMZ4-F1
#
_entry.id   AF-C4GMZ4-F1
#
_cell.length_a   1.000
_cell.length_b   1.000
_cell.length_c   1.000
_cell.angle_alpha   90.00
_cell.angle_beta   90.00
_cell.angle_gamma   90.00
#
_symmetry.space_group_name_H-M   'P 1'
#
loop_
_entity.id
_entity.type
_entity.pdbx_description
1 polymer ?
#
loop_
_entity_poly.entity_id
_entity_poly.type
_entity_poly.pdbx_seq_one_letter_code
_entity_poly.pdbx_strand_id
1 'polypeptide(L)'
;MTIVEWTPDLNTGIPDIDEQHKQMLHHINDFYEAANAKDKDRMSIVLFDLINSTLAHFQYEEALMEQAKYPLLEPHRRVHKNFIDKLMNLHEKLQTMETTDDIAVLLIDSLDGWLFRHIRINDKGYTNSVNESGVYQAMHENLVAARAAQMQEYGEVAEPEPQPKPAPQPVQPKPAPRPAPQAQAAPAQPKAEPKPAPAPKPAPAPQNKPTPQPATQPQNKEPEDDEPRGWASGNWKF
;
A
#
# COMPACT_ATOMS: atom_id res chain seq x y z
N MET A 1 0.15 -13.88 0.19
CA MET A 1 -0.65 -14.29 1.39
C MET A 1 -1.43 -13.07 1.82
N THR A 2 -2.72 -13.21 2.05
CA THR A 2 -3.58 -12.12 2.50
C THR A 2 -3.32 -11.83 3.98
N ILE A 3 -2.97 -10.60 4.32
CA ILE A 3 -2.71 -10.17 5.70
C ILE A 3 -3.95 -9.51 6.31
N VAL A 4 -4.80 -8.90 5.48
CA VAL A 4 -6.04 -8.25 5.89
C VAL A 4 -7.19 -8.72 5.00
N GLU A 5 -8.28 -9.15 5.61
CA GLU A 5 -9.50 -9.58 4.93
C GLU A 5 -10.67 -8.63 5.19
N TRP A 6 -11.54 -8.48 4.20
CA TRP A 6 -12.79 -7.75 4.37
C TRP A 6 -13.74 -8.52 5.28
N THR A 7 -14.31 -7.83 6.26
CA THR A 7 -15.24 -8.40 7.24
C THR A 7 -16.57 -7.66 7.20
N PRO A 8 -17.71 -8.34 7.43
CA PRO A 8 -19.04 -7.72 7.29
C PRO A 8 -19.28 -6.50 8.18
N ASP A 9 -18.58 -6.36 9.30
CA ASP A 9 -18.66 -5.20 10.18
C ASP A 9 -18.07 -3.92 9.56
N LEU A 10 -17.27 -4.04 8.50
CA LEU A 10 -16.74 -2.91 7.72
C LEU A 10 -17.73 -2.37 6.69
N ASN A 11 -18.84 -3.07 6.42
CA ASN A 11 -19.86 -2.59 5.49
C ASN A 11 -20.51 -1.30 6.03
N THR A 12 -20.43 -0.23 5.24
CA THR A 12 -21.11 1.04 5.46
C THR A 12 -22.56 0.99 4.99
N GLY A 13 -22.88 0.08 4.05
CA GLY A 13 -24.18 0.00 3.40
C GLY A 13 -24.31 0.90 2.18
N ILE A 14 -23.24 1.62 1.81
CA ILE A 14 -23.12 2.36 0.55
C ILE A 14 -22.18 1.56 -0.36
N PRO A 15 -22.70 0.87 -1.40
CA PRO A 15 -21.91 -0.06 -2.21
C PRO A 15 -20.61 0.52 -2.78
N ASP A 16 -20.64 1.76 -3.27
CA ASP A 16 -19.47 2.41 -3.87
C ASP A 16 -18.36 2.64 -2.83
N ILE A 17 -18.74 2.98 -1.59
CA ILE A 17 -17.81 3.16 -0.47
C ILE A 17 -17.20 1.82 -0.05
N ASP A 18 -18.04 0.80 0.10
CA ASP A 18 -17.58 -0.54 0.49
C ASP A 18 -16.60 -1.12 -0.55
N GLU A 19 -16.80 -0.84 -1.84
CA GLU A 19 -15.87 -1.27 -2.88
C GLU A 19 -14.55 -0.49 -2.87
N GLN A 20 -14.60 0.83 -2.66
CA GLN A 20 -13.40 1.66 -2.50
C GLN A 20 -12.57 1.21 -1.30
N HIS A 21 -13.20 0.87 -0.17
CA HIS A 21 -12.51 0.32 0.99
C HIS A 21 -11.86 -1.04 0.69
N LYS A 22 -12.55 -1.95 -0.03
CA LYS A 22 -11.94 -3.23 -0.43
C LYS A 22 -10.74 -3.02 -1.35
N GLN A 23 -10.80 -2.07 -2.26
CA GLN A 23 -9.66 -1.71 -3.11
C GLN A 23 -8.47 -1.23 -2.25
N MET A 24 -8.71 -0.41 -1.22
CA MET A 24 -7.68 -0.03 -0.24
C MET A 24 -7.00 -1.25 0.37
N LEU A 25 -7.79 -2.24 0.80
CA LEU A 25 -7.30 -3.49 1.38
C LEU A 25 -6.50 -4.32 0.38
N HIS A 26 -6.86 -4.31 -0.90
CA HIS A 26 -6.06 -4.97 -1.93
C HIS A 26 -4.67 -4.33 -2.04
N HIS A 27 -4.57 -3.00 -2.11
CA HIS A 27 -3.27 -2.31 -2.14
C HIS A 27 -2.44 -2.59 -0.88
N ILE A 28 -3.07 -2.69 0.28
CA ILE A 28 -2.41 -3.06 1.54
C ILE A 28 -1.81 -4.47 1.47
N ASN A 29 -2.59 -5.43 0.96
CA ASN A 29 -2.11 -6.81 0.80
C ASN A 29 -0.96 -6.87 -0.23
N ASP A 30 -1.07 -6.18 -1.35
CA ASP A 30 0.01 -6.08 -2.35
C ASP A 30 1.29 -5.47 -1.77
N PHE A 31 1.16 -4.46 -0.91
CA PHE A 31 2.29 -3.83 -0.24
C PHE A 31 3.00 -4.82 0.67
N TYR A 32 2.24 -5.62 1.42
CA TYR A 32 2.78 -6.64 2.30
C TYR A 32 3.49 -7.75 1.53
N GLU A 33 2.95 -8.16 0.37
CA GLU A 33 3.62 -9.13 -0.49
C GLU A 33 4.95 -8.58 -1.05
N ALA A 34 4.97 -7.31 -1.47
CA ALA A 34 6.20 -6.65 -1.92
C ALA A 34 7.24 -6.56 -0.80
N ALA A 35 6.82 -6.24 0.42
CA ALA A 35 7.70 -6.20 1.59
C ALA A 35 8.31 -7.56 1.91
N ASN A 36 7.51 -8.64 1.90
CA ASN A 36 8.00 -10.00 2.12
C ASN A 36 8.99 -10.46 1.03
N ALA A 37 8.78 -10.02 -0.21
CA ALA A 37 9.69 -10.25 -1.32
C ALA A 37 10.97 -9.37 -1.25
N LYS A 38 11.03 -8.43 -0.30
CA LYS A 38 12.08 -7.39 -0.19
C LYS A 38 12.22 -6.56 -1.47
N ASP A 39 11.10 -6.37 -2.17
CA ASP A 39 11.02 -5.63 -3.42
C ASP A 39 10.63 -4.18 -3.14
N LYS A 40 11.65 -3.35 -2.88
CA LYS A 40 11.49 -1.95 -2.51
C LYS A 40 10.83 -1.11 -3.60
N ASP A 41 11.10 -1.41 -4.88
CA ASP A 41 10.52 -0.67 -6.00
C ASP A 41 9.01 -0.97 -6.11
N ARG A 42 8.62 -2.25 -6.01
CA ARG A 42 7.21 -2.63 -5.96
C ARG A 42 6.52 -2.04 -4.73
N MET A 43 7.15 -2.04 -3.56
CA MET A 43 6.60 -1.38 -2.37
C MET A 43 6.32 0.11 -2.63
N SER A 44 7.24 0.82 -3.28
CA SER A 44 7.07 2.24 -3.58
C SER A 44 5.89 2.49 -4.52
N ILE A 45 5.76 1.68 -5.57
CA ILE A 45 4.66 1.77 -6.52
C ILE A 45 3.32 1.51 -5.82
N VAL A 46 3.22 0.41 -5.06
CA VAL A 46 1.97 0.04 -4.41
C VAL A 46 1.57 1.05 -3.33
N LEU A 47 2.53 1.61 -2.58
CA LEU A 47 2.22 2.64 -1.58
C LEU A 47 1.74 3.94 -2.24
N PHE A 48 2.29 4.29 -3.41
CA PHE A 48 1.81 5.42 -4.19
C PHE A 48 0.37 5.17 -4.72
N ASP A 49 0.09 3.96 -5.19
CA ASP A 49 -1.27 3.58 -5.63
C ASP A 49 -2.27 3.60 -4.46
N LEU A 50 -1.87 3.10 -3.29
CA LEU A 50 -2.66 3.17 -2.06
C LEU A 50 -2.98 4.63 -1.72
N ILE A 51 -1.98 5.51 -1.75
CA ILE A 51 -2.15 6.95 -1.52
C ILE A 51 -3.17 7.58 -2.46
N ASN A 52 -3.07 7.30 -3.76
CA ASN A 52 -3.97 7.87 -4.77
C ASN A 52 -5.40 7.34 -4.60
N SER A 53 -5.54 6.04 -4.35
CA SER A 53 -6.83 5.40 -4.07
C SER A 53 -7.46 6.00 -2.80
N THR A 54 -6.69 6.19 -1.74
CA THR A 54 -7.13 6.82 -0.49
C THR A 54 -7.62 8.26 -0.73
N LEU A 55 -6.86 9.06 -1.48
CA LEU A 55 -7.21 10.44 -1.77
C LEU A 55 -8.50 10.55 -2.58
N ALA A 56 -8.64 9.73 -3.61
CA ALA A 56 -9.84 9.69 -4.44
C ALA A 56 -11.07 9.25 -3.63
N HIS A 57 -10.91 8.25 -2.75
CA HIS A 57 -11.94 7.80 -1.85
C HIS A 57 -12.40 8.92 -0.89
N PHE A 58 -11.47 9.61 -0.23
CA PHE A 58 -11.81 10.73 0.66
C PHE A 58 -12.50 11.88 -0.06
N GLN A 59 -12.09 12.22 -1.28
CA GLN A 59 -12.77 13.24 -2.09
C GLN A 59 -14.22 12.83 -2.39
N TYR A 60 -14.46 11.55 -2.67
CA TYR A 60 -15.79 11.03 -2.92
C TYR A 60 -16.67 11.08 -1.66
N GLU A 61 -16.17 10.63 -0.51
CA GLU A 61 -16.88 10.74 0.77
C GLU A 61 -17.21 12.18 1.13
N GLU A 62 -16.24 13.09 1.00
CA GLU A 62 -16.42 14.49 1.33
C GLU A 62 -17.47 15.15 0.43
N ALA A 63 -17.52 14.78 -0.85
CA ALA A 63 -18.56 15.25 -1.77
C ALA A 63 -19.96 14.74 -1.36
N LEU A 64 -20.08 13.48 -0.93
CA LEU A 64 -21.33 12.92 -0.40
C LEU A 64 -21.75 13.67 0.87
N MET A 65 -20.84 13.82 1.82
CA MET A 65 -21.08 14.50 3.09
C MET A 65 -21.46 15.98 2.90
N GLU A 66 -20.80 16.68 1.98
CA GLU A 66 -21.07 18.09 1.68
C GLU A 66 -22.47 18.28 1.08
N GLN A 67 -22.83 17.47 0.09
CA GLN A 67 -24.16 17.52 -0.52
C GLN A 67 -25.26 17.09 0.45
N ALA A 68 -24.99 16.12 1.33
CA ALA A 68 -25.88 15.70 2.40
C ALA A 68 -25.93 16.69 3.59
N LYS A 69 -25.14 17.76 3.56
CA LYS A 69 -25.01 18.76 4.65
C LYS A 69 -24.67 18.13 6.00
N TYR A 70 -23.79 17.13 5.99
CA TYR A 70 -23.36 16.42 7.19
C TYR A 70 -22.61 17.38 8.15
N PRO A 71 -23.07 17.54 9.41
CA PRO A 71 -22.56 18.58 10.32
C PRO A 71 -21.11 18.37 10.77
N LEU A 72 -20.58 17.14 10.66
CA LEU A 72 -19.22 16.81 11.09
C LEU A 72 -18.23 16.69 9.92
N LEU A 73 -18.56 17.23 8.74
CA LEU A 73 -17.70 17.23 7.55
C LEU A 73 -16.30 17.81 7.84
N GLU A 74 -16.21 18.99 8.46
CA GLU A 74 -14.91 19.63 8.71
C GLU A 74 -14.00 18.85 9.67
N PRO A 75 -14.51 18.32 10.80
CA PRO A 75 -13.78 17.32 11.59
C PRO A 75 -13.33 16.10 10.77
N HIS A 76 -14.19 15.57 9.91
CA HIS A 76 -13.89 14.38 9.09
C HIS A 76 -12.77 14.65 8.09
N ARG A 77 -12.80 15.80 7.39
CA ARG A 77 -11.73 16.29 6.51
C ARG A 77 -10.37 16.37 7.19
N ARG A 78 -10.31 16.81 8.45
CA ARG A 78 -9.06 16.85 9.22
C ARG A 78 -8.53 15.45 9.51
N VAL A 79 -9.43 14.52 9.81
CA VAL A 79 -9.08 13.11 10.05
C VAL A 79 -8.52 12.48 8.76
N HIS A 80 -9.14 12.71 7.61
CA HIS A 80 -8.62 12.34 6.28
C HIS A 80 -7.23 12.91 5.99
N LYS A 81 -7.08 14.23 6.15
CA LYS A 81 -5.81 14.90 5.89
C LYS A 81 -4.66 14.29 6.71
N ASN A 82 -4.89 14.05 8.00
CA ASN A 82 -3.89 13.46 8.89
C ASN A 82 -3.48 12.05 8.44
N PHE A 83 -4.39 11.27 7.86
CA PHE A 83 -4.07 9.94 7.35
C PHE A 83 -3.25 10.00 6.06
N ILE A 84 -3.62 10.88 5.12
CA ILE A 84 -2.82 11.12 3.91
C ILE A 84 -1.40 11.58 4.28
N ASP A 85 -1.26 12.53 5.20
CA ASP A 85 0.06 13.01 5.65
C ASP A 85 0.92 11.86 6.21
N LYS A 86 0.32 10.91 6.93
CA LYS A 86 1.01 9.70 7.42
C LYS A 86 1.48 8.80 6.28
N LEU A 87 0.62 8.52 5.30
CA LEU A 87 0.99 7.68 4.15
C LEU A 87 2.12 8.33 3.33
N MET A 88 2.07 9.66 3.13
CA MET A 88 3.14 10.40 2.46
C MET A 88 4.46 10.30 3.22
N ASN A 89 4.43 10.42 4.55
CA ASN A 89 5.62 10.27 5.38
C ASN A 89 6.20 8.85 5.29
N LEU A 90 5.35 7.81 5.22
CA LEU A 90 5.80 6.43 4.99
C LEU A 90 6.45 6.29 3.62
N HIS A 91 5.88 6.91 2.58
CA HIS A 91 6.44 6.87 1.24
C HIS A 91 7.82 7.55 1.17
N GLU A 92 8.00 8.69 1.83
CA GLU A 92 9.29 9.37 1.95
C GLU A 92 10.32 8.54 2.74
N LYS A 93 9.91 7.93 3.85
CA LYS A 93 10.77 7.03 4.65
C LYS A 93 11.20 5.81 3.85
N LEU A 94 10.31 5.24 3.05
CA LEU A 94 10.64 4.12 2.18
C LEU A 94 11.79 4.49 1.24
N GLN A 95 11.81 5.70 0.68
CA GLN A 95 12.92 6.13 -0.19
C GLN A 95 14.26 6.19 0.55
N THR A 96 14.25 6.62 1.81
CA THR A 96 15.47 6.95 2.58
C THR A 96 16.02 5.81 3.44
N MET A 97 15.21 4.79 3.77
CA MET A 97 15.64 3.68 4.63
C MET A 97 16.39 2.57 3.86
N GLU A 98 17.36 1.94 4.55
CA GLU A 98 18.12 0.78 4.03
C GLU A 98 17.32 -0.52 4.08
N THR A 99 16.38 -0.66 5.02
CA THR A 99 15.59 -1.89 5.23
C THR A 99 14.10 -1.65 5.05
N THR A 100 13.39 -2.66 4.54
CA THR A 100 11.96 -2.60 4.17
C THR A 100 11.03 -3.08 5.28
N ASP A 101 11.52 -3.92 6.18
CA ASP A 101 10.71 -4.62 7.19
C ASP A 101 10.05 -3.63 8.17
N ASP A 102 10.77 -2.57 8.56
CA ASP A 102 10.27 -1.54 9.47
C ASP A 102 9.10 -0.73 8.85
N ILE A 103 9.13 -0.51 7.54
CA ILE A 103 8.05 0.24 6.85
C ILE A 103 6.75 -0.58 6.80
N ALA A 104 6.85 -1.89 6.57
CA ALA A 104 5.69 -2.77 6.54
C ALA A 104 4.96 -2.82 7.88
N VAL A 105 5.71 -2.89 8.99
CA VAL A 105 5.15 -2.83 10.33
C VAL A 105 4.47 -1.48 10.58
N LEU A 106 5.13 -0.38 10.24
CA LEU A 106 4.57 0.97 10.43
C LEU A 106 3.28 1.21 9.63
N LEU A 107 3.18 0.64 8.42
CA LEU A 107 1.94 0.69 7.64
C LEU A 107 0.84 -0.09 8.35
N ILE A 108 1.08 -1.34 8.74
CA ILE A 108 0.09 -2.20 9.43
C ILE A 108 -0.41 -1.54 10.72
N ASP A 109 0.49 -0.99 11.54
CA ASP A 109 0.13 -0.28 12.77
C ASP A 109 -0.76 0.93 12.49
N SER A 110 -0.51 1.63 11.38
CA SER A 110 -1.35 2.76 10.94
C SER A 110 -2.75 2.30 10.52
N LEU A 111 -2.88 1.11 9.92
CA LEU A 111 -4.14 0.55 9.45
C LEU A 111 -5.02 0.08 10.61
N ASP A 112 -4.45 -0.67 11.54
CA ASP A 112 -5.19 -1.15 12.71
C ASP A 112 -5.57 0.00 13.66
N GLY A 113 -4.62 0.92 13.88
CA GLY A 113 -4.83 2.07 14.74
C GLY A 113 -5.80 3.12 14.17
N TRP A 114 -6.00 3.15 12.85
CA TRP A 114 -6.79 4.21 12.20
C TRP A 114 -7.83 3.69 11.21
N LEU A 115 -7.46 2.98 10.14
CA LEU A 115 -8.36 2.69 9.00
C LEU A 115 -9.62 1.93 9.44
N PHE A 116 -9.48 0.78 10.10
CA PHE A 116 -10.68 0.01 10.46
C PHE A 116 -11.52 0.71 11.53
N ARG A 117 -10.88 1.47 12.41
CA ARG A 117 -11.60 2.30 13.39
C ARG A 117 -12.36 3.43 12.70
N HIS A 118 -11.76 4.05 11.68
CA HIS A 118 -12.36 5.09 10.87
C HIS A 118 -13.61 4.57 10.16
N ILE A 119 -13.50 3.46 9.43
CA ILE A 119 -14.63 2.81 8.76
C ILE A 119 -15.78 2.51 9.72
N ARG A 120 -15.48 1.92 10.88
CA ARG A 120 -16.51 1.50 11.84
C ARG A 120 -17.21 2.66 12.54
N ILE A 121 -16.54 3.80 12.72
CA ILE A 121 -17.03 4.89 13.58
C ILE A 121 -17.34 6.14 12.76
N ASN A 122 -16.35 6.62 12.02
CA ASN A 122 -16.44 7.86 11.25
C ASN A 122 -17.31 7.66 10.01
N ASP A 123 -17.02 6.64 9.21
CA ASP A 123 -17.65 6.51 7.88
C ASP A 123 -19.11 6.06 8.05
N LYS A 124 -19.35 5.11 8.95
CA LYS A 124 -20.72 4.78 9.38
C LYS A 124 -21.49 5.99 9.92
N GLY A 125 -20.82 6.98 10.51
CA GLY A 125 -21.44 8.16 11.09
C GLY A 125 -22.19 9.04 10.09
N TYR A 126 -21.70 9.15 8.84
CA TYR A 126 -22.36 9.98 7.82
C TYR A 126 -23.43 9.24 7.01
N THR A 127 -23.44 7.89 7.03
CA THR A 127 -24.28 7.06 6.15
C THR A 127 -25.76 7.41 6.22
N ASN A 128 -26.31 7.65 7.41
CA ASN A 128 -27.73 8.03 7.57
C ASN A 128 -28.03 9.36 6.88
N SER A 129 -27.20 10.38 7.05
CA SER A 129 -27.41 11.69 6.39
C SER A 129 -27.34 11.58 4.87
N VAL A 130 -26.41 10.77 4.35
CA VAL A 130 -26.29 10.52 2.91
C VAL A 130 -27.50 9.74 2.37
N ASN A 131 -27.97 8.72 3.08
CA ASN A 131 -29.13 7.93 2.67
C ASN A 131 -30.44 8.72 2.73
N GLU A 132 -30.68 9.47 3.80
CA GLU A 132 -31.91 10.27 3.98
C GLU A 132 -31.99 11.45 3.00
N SER A 133 -30.85 12.00 2.58
CA SER A 133 -30.81 13.07 1.59
C SER A 133 -31.02 12.60 0.15
N GLY A 134 -30.89 11.29 -0.13
CA GLY A 134 -30.96 10.73 -1.47
C GLY A 134 -29.77 11.08 -2.38
N VAL A 135 -28.72 11.69 -1.80
CA VAL A 135 -27.55 12.19 -2.54
C VAL A 135 -26.78 11.05 -3.19
N TYR A 136 -26.62 9.92 -2.50
CA TYR A 136 -25.90 8.78 -3.06
C TYR A 136 -26.56 8.26 -4.33
N GLN A 137 -27.87 8.06 -4.32
CA GLN A 137 -28.62 7.58 -5.48
C GLN A 137 -28.48 8.55 -6.66
N ALA A 138 -28.65 9.85 -6.42
CA ALA A 138 -28.50 10.87 -7.45
C ALA A 138 -27.08 10.92 -8.04
N MET A 139 -26.04 10.86 -7.19
CA MET A 139 -24.65 10.85 -7.64
C MET A 139 -24.30 9.57 -8.42
N HIS A 140 -24.75 8.42 -7.93
CA HIS A 140 -24.52 7.12 -8.57
C HIS A 140 -25.18 7.05 -9.94
N GLU A 141 -26.43 7.48 -10.08
CA GLU A 141 -27.13 7.54 -11.36
C GLU A 141 -26.42 8.45 -12.37
N ASN A 142 -25.95 9.62 -11.92
CA ASN A 142 -25.18 10.54 -12.76
C ASN A 142 -23.85 9.93 -13.24
N LEU A 143 -23.13 9.22 -12.37
CA LEU A 143 -21.89 8.51 -12.71
C LEU A 143 -22.15 7.40 -13.74
N VAL A 144 -23.21 6.61 -13.55
CA VAL A 144 -23.61 5.55 -14.49
C VAL A 144 -23.99 6.15 -15.85
N ALA A 145 -24.77 7.23 -15.86
CA ALA A 145 -25.16 7.92 -17.09
C ALA A 145 -23.95 8.51 -17.83
N ALA A 146 -23.02 9.16 -17.12
CA ALA A 146 -21.80 9.70 -17.71
C ALA A 146 -20.93 8.59 -18.33
N ARG A 147 -20.79 7.45 -17.64
CA ARG A 147 -20.07 6.29 -18.17
C ARG A 147 -20.75 5.70 -19.40
N ALA A 148 -22.08 5.60 -19.39
CA ALA A 148 -22.85 5.13 -20.54
C ALA A 148 -22.70 6.07 -21.75
N ALA A 149 -22.77 7.39 -21.54
CA ALA A 149 -22.56 8.38 -22.59
C ALA A 149 -21.15 8.30 -23.19
N GLN A 150 -20.12 8.14 -22.34
CA GLN A 150 -18.75 7.93 -22.79
C GLN A 150 -18.64 6.63 -23.63
N MET A 151 -19.25 5.54 -23.21
CA MET A 151 -19.26 4.29 -23.98
C MET A 151 -19.99 4.41 -25.31
N GLN A 152 -21.02 5.26 -25.41
CA GLN A 152 -21.73 5.54 -26.67
C GLN A 152 -20.88 6.42 -27.60
N GLU A 153 -20.16 7.41 -27.06
CA GLU A 153 -19.26 8.28 -27.82
C GLU A 153 -18.08 7.50 -28.45
N TYR A 154 -17.55 6.49 -27.75
CA TYR A 154 -16.54 5.57 -28.29
C TYR A 154 -17.14 4.34 -29.02
N GLY A 155 -18.47 4.18 -29.00
CA GLY A 155 -19.21 3.07 -29.60
C GLY A 155 -19.58 3.27 -31.07
N GLU A 156 -19.37 4.46 -31.62
CA GLU A 156 -19.55 4.77 -33.04
C GLU A 156 -18.20 4.77 -33.80
N VAL A 157 -17.39 3.74 -33.58
CA VAL A 157 -16.43 3.33 -34.60
C VAL A 157 -17.21 2.56 -35.65
N ALA A 158 -17.58 3.26 -36.74
CA ALA A 158 -17.93 2.61 -37.99
C ALA A 158 -16.95 1.45 -38.24
N GLU A 159 -17.47 0.28 -38.62
CA GLU A 159 -16.61 -0.81 -39.10
C GLU A 159 -15.60 -0.21 -40.07
N PRO A 160 -14.28 -0.40 -39.85
CA PRO A 160 -13.32 0.12 -40.79
C PRO A 160 -13.66 -0.49 -42.15
N GLU A 161 -13.89 0.37 -43.17
CA GLU A 161 -13.96 -0.11 -44.54
C GLU A 161 -12.80 -1.08 -44.78
N PRO A 162 -13.04 -2.22 -45.46
CA PRO A 162 -12.01 -3.22 -45.64
C PRO A 162 -10.83 -2.58 -46.36
N GLN A 163 -9.72 -2.41 -45.62
CA GLN A 163 -8.50 -1.82 -46.17
C GLN A 163 -8.05 -2.64 -47.40
N PRO A 164 -7.61 -2.00 -48.49
CA PRO A 164 -7.09 -2.72 -49.63
C PRO A 164 -5.89 -3.57 -49.18
N LYS A 165 -5.93 -4.87 -49.51
CA LYS A 165 -4.87 -5.82 -49.16
C LYS A 165 -3.50 -5.26 -49.57
N PRO A 166 -2.48 -5.33 -48.69
CA PRO A 166 -1.14 -4.89 -49.05
C PRO A 166 -0.61 -5.73 -50.21
N ALA A 167 0.00 -5.07 -51.20
CA ALA A 167 0.68 -5.74 -52.30
C ALA A 167 1.77 -6.68 -51.75
N PRO A 168 1.97 -7.88 -52.34
CA PRO A 168 2.97 -8.81 -51.85
C PRO A 168 4.37 -8.19 -51.97
N GLN A 169 5.09 -8.16 -50.85
CA GLN A 169 6.50 -7.75 -50.84
C GLN A 169 7.37 -8.80 -51.55
N PRO A 170 8.47 -8.43 -52.21
CA PRO A 170 9.37 -9.39 -52.84
C PRO A 170 10.01 -10.29 -51.78
N VAL A 171 9.88 -11.61 -51.99
CA VAL A 171 10.47 -12.65 -51.15
C VAL A 171 12.00 -12.55 -51.24
N GLN A 172 12.68 -12.29 -50.13
CA GLN A 172 14.15 -12.42 -50.08
C GLN A 172 14.54 -13.91 -50.17
N PRO A 173 15.61 -14.28 -50.91
CA PRO A 173 16.03 -15.67 -51.00
C PRO A 173 16.52 -16.19 -49.64
N LYS A 174 16.09 -17.41 -49.32
CA LYS A 174 16.46 -18.17 -48.12
C LYS A 174 17.99 -18.39 -48.06
N PRO A 175 18.68 -18.17 -46.94
CA PRO A 175 20.09 -18.48 -46.84
C PRO A 175 20.32 -20.00 -46.86
N ALA A 176 21.36 -20.42 -47.58
CA ALA A 176 21.76 -21.82 -47.71
C ALA A 176 22.21 -22.44 -46.38
N PRO A 177 22.01 -23.74 -46.15
CA PRO A 177 22.43 -24.40 -44.92
C PRO A 177 23.96 -24.45 -44.81
N ARG A 178 24.46 -24.11 -43.62
CA ARG A 178 25.88 -24.21 -43.25
C ARG A 178 26.31 -25.69 -43.17
N PRO A 179 27.53 -26.06 -43.61
CA PRO A 179 28.02 -27.43 -43.47
C PRO A 179 28.28 -27.78 -41.99
N ALA A 180 28.08 -29.06 -41.66
CA ALA A 180 28.23 -29.62 -40.31
C ALA A 180 29.66 -29.46 -39.76
N PRO A 181 29.83 -29.24 -38.45
CA PRO A 181 31.15 -29.13 -37.83
C PRO A 181 31.85 -30.50 -37.76
N GLN A 182 33.09 -30.56 -38.25
CA GLN A 182 34.00 -31.68 -38.03
C GLN A 182 34.50 -31.67 -36.57
N ALA A 183 34.58 -32.86 -35.98
CA ALA A 183 35.14 -33.09 -34.65
C ALA A 183 36.62 -32.68 -34.60
N GLN A 184 36.97 -31.82 -33.63
CA GLN A 184 38.35 -31.54 -33.25
C GLN A 184 38.53 -31.81 -31.75
N ALA A 185 39.69 -32.36 -31.43
CA ALA A 185 40.04 -32.97 -30.15
C ALA A 185 40.09 -32.00 -28.96
N ALA A 186 39.84 -32.56 -27.78
CA ALA A 186 39.80 -31.87 -26.50
C ALA A 186 41.13 -31.17 -26.12
N PRO A 187 41.10 -29.93 -25.60
CA PRO A 187 42.23 -29.36 -24.88
C PRO A 187 42.22 -29.79 -23.40
N ALA A 188 43.42 -29.99 -22.86
CA ALA A 188 43.70 -30.46 -21.50
C ALA A 188 43.21 -29.48 -20.41
N GLN A 189 42.84 -30.06 -19.26
CA GLN A 189 42.40 -29.36 -18.05
C GLN A 189 43.49 -28.45 -17.46
N PRO A 190 43.17 -27.22 -17.02
CA PRO A 190 44.04 -26.47 -16.12
C PRO A 190 43.98 -27.04 -14.70
N LYS A 191 45.17 -27.16 -14.07
CA LYS A 191 45.38 -27.64 -12.70
C LYS A 191 44.71 -26.72 -11.67
N ALA A 192 44.18 -27.33 -10.62
CA ALA A 192 43.60 -26.66 -9.46
C ALA A 192 44.61 -25.78 -8.72
N GLU A 193 44.23 -24.54 -8.43
CA GLU A 193 44.90 -23.66 -7.48
C GLU A 193 44.51 -24.00 -6.02
N PRO A 194 45.41 -23.79 -5.04
CA PRO A 194 45.20 -24.21 -3.66
C PRO A 194 44.24 -23.28 -2.90
N LYS A 195 43.41 -23.87 -2.02
CA LYS A 195 42.49 -23.18 -1.10
C LYS A 195 43.22 -22.14 -0.23
N PRO A 196 42.60 -20.98 0.05
CA PRO A 196 43.09 -20.07 1.08
C PRO A 196 42.95 -20.68 2.47
N ALA A 197 43.95 -20.46 3.33
CA ALA A 197 43.99 -20.90 4.71
C ALA A 197 42.88 -20.23 5.57
N PRO A 198 42.38 -20.89 6.63
CA PRO A 198 41.32 -20.35 7.47
C PRO A 198 41.82 -19.16 8.30
N ALA A 199 40.99 -18.11 8.38
CA ALA A 199 41.22 -16.94 9.23
C ALA A 199 41.32 -17.33 10.73
N PRO A 200 42.15 -16.63 11.53
CA PRO A 200 42.28 -16.89 12.96
C PRO A 200 40.99 -16.56 13.71
N LYS A 201 40.66 -17.38 14.72
CA LYS A 201 39.50 -17.19 15.61
C LYS A 201 39.57 -15.83 16.33
N PRO A 202 38.44 -15.11 16.48
CA PRO A 202 38.40 -13.91 17.32
C PRO A 202 38.65 -14.29 18.79
N ALA A 203 39.49 -13.50 19.47
CA ALA A 203 39.71 -13.58 20.91
C ALA A 203 38.42 -13.26 21.69
N PRO A 204 38.19 -13.87 22.88
CA PRO A 204 37.01 -13.59 23.67
C PRO A 204 37.01 -12.14 24.17
N ALA A 205 35.86 -11.48 24.07
CA ALA A 205 35.63 -10.14 24.59
C ALA A 205 35.86 -10.10 26.13
N PRO A 206 36.42 -9.01 26.67
CA PRO A 206 36.52 -8.84 28.11
C PRO A 206 35.14 -8.73 28.75
N GLN A 207 34.92 -9.51 29.81
CA GLN A 207 33.71 -9.50 30.62
C GLN A 207 33.58 -8.15 31.34
N ASN A 208 32.48 -7.43 31.08
CA ASN A 208 32.11 -6.26 31.88
C ASN A 208 31.70 -6.74 33.29
N LYS A 209 32.48 -6.36 34.30
CA LYS A 209 32.08 -6.46 35.70
C LYS A 209 30.91 -5.49 35.96
N PRO A 210 29.87 -5.89 36.72
CA PRO A 210 28.82 -4.98 37.13
C PRO A 210 29.35 -4.01 38.19
N THR A 211 29.26 -2.71 37.92
CA THR A 211 29.50 -1.66 38.92
C THR A 211 28.22 -1.49 39.76
N PRO A 212 28.31 -1.46 41.10
CA PRO A 212 27.14 -1.40 41.97
C PRO A 212 26.47 -0.01 41.99
N GLN A 213 25.14 0.01 42.02
CA GLN A 213 24.33 1.19 42.34
C GLN A 213 24.52 1.60 43.81
N PRO A 214 24.61 2.91 44.12
CA PRO A 214 24.32 3.41 45.46
C PRO A 214 22.84 3.76 45.63
N ALA A 215 22.37 3.53 46.85
CA ALA A 215 21.00 3.52 47.31
C ALA A 215 20.28 4.89 47.32
N THR A 216 18.96 4.79 47.22
CA THR A 216 17.90 5.78 47.46
C THR A 216 17.87 6.34 48.89
N GLN A 217 17.49 7.62 49.05
CA GLN A 217 16.57 8.20 50.06
C GLN A 217 16.55 9.76 49.97
N PRO A 218 15.55 10.48 50.50
CA PRO A 218 14.09 10.29 50.46
C PRO A 218 13.35 11.51 49.87
N GLN A 219 12.04 11.38 49.79
CA GLN A 219 11.02 12.23 49.16
C GLN A 219 10.84 13.60 49.81
N ASN A 220 10.51 14.62 49.00
CA ASN A 220 9.70 15.77 49.40
C ASN A 220 8.50 15.91 48.45
N LYS A 221 7.32 16.07 49.04
CA LYS A 221 6.00 16.10 48.40
C LYS A 221 5.62 17.50 47.88
N GLU A 222 4.95 17.47 46.71
CA GLU A 222 3.78 18.26 46.25
C GLU A 222 3.92 19.78 45.97
N PRO A 223 3.06 20.38 45.10
CA PRO A 223 1.76 19.87 44.64
C PRO A 223 1.54 19.74 43.12
N GLU A 224 0.40 19.12 42.82
CA GLU A 224 -0.21 18.71 41.56
C GLU A 224 -0.56 19.88 40.63
N ASP A 225 -0.47 19.66 39.31
CA ASP A 225 -1.26 20.36 38.31
C ASP A 225 -1.54 19.44 37.09
N ASP A 226 -2.79 19.52 36.64
CA ASP A 226 -3.52 18.73 35.63
C ASP A 226 -2.92 18.74 34.22
N GLU A 227 -2.68 17.56 33.62
CA GLU A 227 -2.78 17.32 32.16
C GLU A 227 -3.06 15.82 31.85
N PRO A 228 -4.05 15.47 31.00
CA PRO A 228 -4.24 14.09 30.57
C PRO A 228 -3.35 13.71 29.37
N ARG A 229 -2.41 12.79 29.65
CA ARG A 229 -1.65 11.94 28.71
C ARG A 229 -2.59 11.29 27.67
N GLY A 230 -2.24 11.16 26.39
CA GLY A 230 -1.04 10.46 25.92
C GLY A 230 -1.25 8.95 26.05
N TRP A 231 -1.99 8.32 25.13
CA TRP A 231 -2.30 6.90 25.17
C TRP A 231 -1.28 6.11 24.34
N ALA A 232 -0.48 5.30 25.02
CA ALA A 232 0.38 4.29 24.42
C ALA A 232 0.00 2.91 24.98
N SER A 233 -0.03 1.94 24.06
CA SER A 233 0.29 0.52 24.28
C SER A 233 -0.71 -0.31 25.10
N GLY A 234 -1.58 -1.02 24.38
CA GLY A 234 -2.38 -2.13 24.89
C GLY A 234 -2.01 -3.42 24.14
N ASN A 235 -1.39 -4.34 24.88
CA ASN A 235 -0.87 -5.63 24.44
C ASN A 235 -1.97 -6.70 24.54
N TRP A 236 -2.48 -7.27 23.43
CA TRP A 236 -3.47 -8.36 23.50
C TRP A 236 -3.23 -9.45 22.44
N LYS A 237 -3.24 -10.70 22.91
CA LYS A 237 -3.09 -11.93 22.13
C LYS A 237 -4.46 -12.40 21.63
N PHE A 238 -4.50 -12.93 20.41
CA PHE A 238 -5.61 -13.65 19.80
C PHE A 238 -5.95 -14.96 20.53
#